data_AF-A0A531K299-F1
#
_entry.id   AF-A0A531K299-F1
#
_cell.length_a   1.000
_cell.length_b   1.000
_cell.length_c   1.000
_cell.angle_alpha   90.00
_cell.angle_beta   90.00
_cell.angle_gamma   90.00
#
_symmetry.space_group_name_H-M   'P 1'
#
loop_
_entity.id
_entity.type
_entity.pdbx_description
1 polymer ?
#
loop_
_entity_poly.entity_id
_entity_poly.type
_entity_poly.pdbx_seq_one_letter_code
_entity_poly.pdbx_strand_id
1 'polypeptide(L)' 'SGKFAGKRIGSFKVSGANKYTGTITDPETDKTYSGKASVSGASLKMSGCVLGGLICRSQTWHKL' A
#
# COMPACT_ATOMS: atom_id res chain seq x y z
N SER A 1 -8.86 -18.84 -8.39
CA SER A 1 -8.59 -18.86 -6.94
C SER A 1 -7.11 -18.58 -6.72
N GLY A 2 -6.75 -17.88 -5.64
CA GLY A 2 -5.36 -17.62 -5.28
C GLY A 2 -5.20 -17.76 -3.77
N LYS A 3 -4.00 -18.05 -3.29
CA LYS A 3 -3.68 -18.33 -1.87
C LYS A 3 -4.26 -17.30 -0.89
N PHE A 4 -4.42 -16.04 -1.33
CA PHE A 4 -4.92 -14.93 -0.52
C PHE A 4 -6.19 -14.27 -1.08
N ALA A 5 -6.91 -14.95 -1.96
CA ALA A 5 -8.13 -14.40 -2.57
C ALA A 5 -9.16 -14.01 -1.49
N GLY A 6 -9.69 -12.78 -1.58
CA GLY A 6 -10.68 -12.24 -0.64
C GLY A 6 -10.11 -11.64 0.65
N LYS A 7 -8.81 -11.78 0.94
CA LYS A 7 -8.20 -11.12 2.10
C LYS A 7 -7.98 -9.63 1.83
N ARG A 8 -8.43 -8.79 2.77
CA ARG A 8 -8.12 -7.35 2.75
C ARG A 8 -6.69 -7.12 3.25
N ILE A 9 -5.82 -6.68 2.35
CA ILE A 9 -4.38 -6.45 2.63
C ILE A 9 -4.04 -4.98 2.90
N GLY A 10 -5.03 -4.14 3.17
CA GLY A 10 -4.78 -2.74 3.48
C GLY A 10 -6.03 -1.89 3.55
N SER A 11 -5.89 -0.70 4.13
CA SER A 11 -6.92 0.30 4.22
C SER A 11 -6.30 1.68 4.09
N PHE A 12 -6.76 2.44 3.11
CA PHE A 12 -6.27 3.78 2.81
C PHE A 12 -7.39 4.81 2.94
N LYS A 13 -7.03 6.01 3.37
CA LYS A 13 -7.90 7.19 3.41
C LYS A 13 -7.27 8.30 2.57
N VAL A 14 -8.11 9.15 1.99
CA VAL A 14 -7.66 10.35 1.29
C VAL A 14 -6.93 11.26 2.29
N SER A 15 -5.74 11.72 1.91
CA SER A 15 -4.93 12.64 2.72
C SER A 15 -4.61 13.94 1.97
N GLY A 16 -5.19 14.15 0.79
CA GLY A 16 -4.98 15.30 -0.07
C GLY A 16 -5.27 14.99 -1.54
N ALA A 17 -5.12 15.99 -2.41
CA ALA A 17 -5.34 15.81 -3.84
C ALA A 17 -4.47 14.67 -4.39
N ASN A 18 -5.13 13.61 -4.85
CA ASN A 18 -4.51 12.38 -5.37
C ASN A 18 -3.54 11.68 -4.39
N LYS A 19 -3.63 11.96 -3.08
CA LYS A 19 -2.77 11.37 -2.04
C LYS A 19 -3.60 10.59 -1.04
N TYR A 20 -3.05 9.47 -0.59
CA TYR A 20 -3.68 8.55 0.33
C TYR A 20 -2.68 8.11 1.40
N THR A 21 -3.17 7.91 2.61
CA THR A 21 -2.39 7.35 3.72
C THR A 21 -3.17 6.24 4.38
N GLY A 22 -2.48 5.25 4.91
CA GLY A 22 -3.13 4.06 5.43
C GLY A 22 -2.16 3.01 5.91
N THR A 23 -2.66 1.78 5.93
CA THR A 23 -1.88 0.61 6.29
C THR A 23 -1.98 -0.44 5.20
N ILE A 24 -0.90 -1.22 5.07
CA ILE A 24 -0.83 -2.41 4.23
C ILE A 24 -0.50 -3.58 5.15
N THR A 25 -1.16 -4.71 4.99
CA THR A 25 -0.87 -5.95 5.71
C THR A 25 -0.36 -6.98 4.71
N ASP A 26 0.85 -7.47 4.91
CA ASP A 26 1.40 -8.60 4.14
C ASP A 26 0.68 -9.88 4.59
N PRO A 27 -0.12 -10.53 3.72
CA PRO A 27 -0.89 -11.71 4.09
C PRO A 27 -0.05 -12.97 4.26
N GLU A 28 1.22 -12.96 3.85
CA GLU A 28 2.15 -14.07 4.04
C GLU A 28 2.76 -14.08 5.44
N THR A 29 3.09 -12.88 5.94
CA THR A 29 3.78 -12.71 7.24
C THR A 29 2.87 -12.12 8.34
N ASP A 30 1.64 -11.75 8.00
CA ASP A 30 0.67 -11.03 8.83
C ASP A 30 1.21 -9.70 9.43
N LYS A 31 2.24 -9.14 8.79
CA LYS A 31 2.86 -7.89 9.22
C LYS A 31 2.13 -6.70 8.64
N THR A 32 1.91 -5.68 9.46
CA THR A 32 1.27 -4.43 9.04
C THR A 32 2.29 -3.30 8.94
N TYR A 33 2.21 -2.55 7.85
CA TYR A 33 3.11 -1.48 7.44
C TYR A 33 2.33 -0.18 7.30
N SER A 34 2.97 0.94 7.64
CA SER A 34 2.40 2.27 7.38
C SER A 34 2.66 2.65 5.92
N GLY A 35 1.58 2.88 5.17
CA GLY A 35 1.61 3.14 3.74
C GLY A 35 1.18 4.55 3.38
N LYS A 36 1.83 5.11 2.36
CA LYS A 36 1.39 6.29 1.61
C LYS A 36 1.21 5.89 0.16
N ALA A 37 0.19 6.40 -0.50
CA ALA A 37 -0.02 6.20 -1.92
C ALA A 37 -0.34 7.54 -2.61
N SER A 38 0.05 7.65 -3.87
CA SER A 38 -0.24 8.80 -4.72
C SER A 38 -0.63 8.34 -6.11
N VAL A 39 -1.74 8.85 -6.61
CA VAL A 39 -2.23 8.58 -7.97
C VAL A 39 -1.76 9.68 -8.90
N SER A 40 -1.29 9.31 -10.08
CA SER A 40 -0.93 10.23 -11.16
C SER A 40 -1.41 9.63 -12.49
N GLY A 41 -2.52 10.15 -13.00
CA GLY A 41 -3.18 9.60 -14.19
C GLY A 41 -3.55 8.12 -14.01
N ALA A 42 -2.95 7.25 -14.82
CA ALA A 42 -3.13 5.80 -14.75
C ALA A 42 -2.12 5.07 -13.83
N SER A 43 -1.23 5.81 -13.15
CA SER A 43 -0.19 5.24 -12.29
C SER A 43 -0.49 5.47 -10.81
N LEU A 44 -0.33 4.44 -10.00
CA LEU A 44 -0.43 4.48 -8.54
C LEU A 44 0.97 4.21 -7.97
N LYS A 45 1.58 5.24 -7.39
CA LYS A 45 2.83 5.08 -6.63
C LYS A 45 2.50 4.82 -5.17
N MET A 46 2.95 3.69 -4.64
CA MET A 46 2.84 3.37 -3.22
C MET A 46 4.22 3.35 -2.58
N SER A 47 4.31 3.85 -1.36
CA SER A 47 5.49 3.78 -0.51
C SER A 47 5.07 3.38 0.89
N GLY A 48 5.68 2.36 1.47
CA GLY A 48 5.41 1.92 2.83
C GLY A 48 6.70 1.61 3.57
N CYS A 49 6.74 1.94 4.86
CA CYS A 49 7.84 1.57 5.74
C CYS A 49 7.31 0.67 6.86
N VAL A 50 8.15 -0.27 7.31
CA VAL A 50 7.85 -1.10 8.50
C VAL A 50 7.75 -0.19 9.72
N LEU A 51 6.94 -0.60 10.71
CA LEU A 51 6.93 0.00 12.04
C LEU A 51 8.38 0.09 12.56
N GLY A 52 8.89 1.31 12.73
CA GLY A 52 10.29 1.59 13.06
C GLY A 52 11.12 2.26 11.95
N GLY A 53 10.59 2.41 10.74
CA GLY A 53 11.19 3.24 9.67
C GLY A 53 12.43 2.68 8.98
N LEU A 54 12.99 1.55 9.43
CA LEU A 54 14.25 0.99 8.90
C LEU A 54 14.15 0.43 7.48
N ILE A 55 13.00 -0.13 7.10
CA ILE A 55 12.83 -0.78 5.78
C ILE A 55 11.67 -0.09 5.07
N CYS A 56 12.00 0.70 4.06
CA CYS A 56 11.03 1.38 3.21
C CYS A 56 11.02 0.74 1.83
N ARG A 57 9.83 0.37 1.35
CA ARG A 57 9.61 -0.12 -0.01
C ARG A 57 8.74 0.86 -0.76
N SER A 58 9.06 1.06 -2.03
CA SER A 58 8.20 1.79 -2.95
C SER A 58 7.95 0.95 -4.19
N GLN A 59 6.73 1.02 -4.71
CA GLN A 59 6.28 0.28 -5.89
C GLN A 59 5.35 1.19 -6.69
N THR A 60 5.52 1.18 -8.00
CA THR A 60 4.63 1.90 -8.93
C THR A 60 3.79 0.86 -9.66
N TRP A 61 2.48 1.00 -9.54
CA TRP A 61 1.50 0.16 -10.21
C TRP A 61 0.91 0.95 -11.36
N HIS A 62 0.83 0.30 -12.51
CA HIS A 62 0.10 0.85 -13.64
C HIS A 62 -1.26 0.18 -13.68
N LYS A 63 -2.30 0.99 -13.87
CA LYS A 63 -3.62 0.47 -14.20
C LYS A 63 -3.50 -0.26 -15.55
N LEU A 64 -3.82 -1.55 -15.55
CA LEU A 64 -3.97 -2.36 -16.77
C LEU A 64 -5.22 -1.94 -17.55
#